data_AF-A0ABD4KWE7-F1
#
_entry.id   AF-A0ABD4KWE7-F1
#
_cell.length_a   1.000
_cell.length_b   1.000
_cell.length_c   1.000
_cell.angle_alpha   90.00
_cell.angle_beta   90.00
_cell.angle_gamma   90.00
#
_symmetry.space_group_name_H-M   'P 1'
#
loop_
_entity.id
_entity.type
_entity.pdbx_description
1 polymer ?
#
loop_
_entity_poly.entity_id
_entity_poly.type
_entity_poly.pdbx_seq_one_letter_code
_entity_poly.pdbx_strand_id
1 'polypeptide(L)'
;FTMPLHNVEIPIELYEELEIYKESHARLKNLNKRNELVQSGVILDAIDYLFTSNKGTPYSVNTLETHFSNLRKQIREVDSSWYYRIHDLRSTFATHWLWKESKERDVGYDYLMDELALLMGHACTSTTEKYIKYMNKLDDQIS
;
A
#
# COMPACT_ATOMS: atom_id res chain seq x y z
N PHE A 1 -17.63 -9.63 8.72
CA PHE A 1 -16.95 -10.07 7.49
C PHE A 1 -15.47 -9.76 7.68
N THR A 2 -14.65 -10.77 7.96
CA THR A 2 -13.20 -10.63 8.14
C THR A 2 -12.54 -10.74 6.76
N MET A 3 -11.68 -9.79 6.40
CA MET A 3 -10.86 -9.94 5.19
C MET A 3 -9.98 -11.18 5.35
N PRO A 4 -9.82 -12.02 4.30
CA PRO A 4 -8.95 -13.18 4.38
C PRO A 4 -7.51 -12.72 4.65
N LEU A 5 -6.80 -13.46 5.51
CA LEU A 5 -5.37 -13.26 5.75
C LEU A 5 -4.62 -13.48 4.42
N HIS A 6 -3.79 -12.53 4.02
CA HIS A 6 -2.91 -12.67 2.86
C HIS A 6 -1.47 -12.36 3.25
N ASN A 7 -0.53 -12.92 2.48
CA ASN A 7 0.88 -12.59 2.60
C ASN A 7 1.29 -11.79 1.36
N VAL A 8 2.17 -10.81 1.55
CA VAL A 8 2.74 -10.00 0.48
C VAL A 8 4.25 -10.09 0.59
N GLU A 9 4.91 -10.39 -0.52
CA GLU A 9 6.37 -10.36 -0.59
C GLU A 9 6.86 -8.92 -0.55
N ILE A 10 7.88 -8.67 0.28
CA ILE A 10 8.48 -7.35 0.45
C ILE A 10 9.86 -7.39 -0.21
N PRO A 11 10.17 -6.49 -1.17
CA PRO A 11 11.51 -6.38 -1.72
C PRO A 11 12.56 -6.19 -0.62
N ILE A 12 13.72 -6.84 -0.75
CA ILE A 12 14.75 -6.86 0.30
C ILE A 12 15.18 -5.45 0.72
N GLU A 13 15.36 -4.54 -0.24
CA GLU A 13 15.73 -3.15 0.01
C GLU A 13 14.70 -2.44 0.90
N LEU A 14 13.40 -2.68 0.67
CA LEU A 14 12.35 -2.11 1.51
C LEU A 14 12.32 -2.77 2.89
N TYR A 15 12.51 -4.09 2.96
CA TYR A 15 12.57 -4.81 4.23
C TYR A 15 13.71 -4.28 5.12
N GLU A 16 14.89 -4.07 4.56
CA GLU A 16 16.04 -3.50 5.26
C GLU A 16 15.75 -2.11 5.82
N GLU A 17 15.15 -1.23 5.02
CA GLU A 17 14.72 0.11 5.46
C GLU A 17 13.66 0.05 6.58
N LEU A 18 12.75 -0.92 6.54
CA LEU A 18 11.74 -1.11 7.59
C LEU A 18 12.37 -1.55 8.91
N GLU A 19 13.37 -2.45 8.88
CA GLU A 19 14.11 -2.86 10.07
C GLU A 19 14.97 -1.72 10.64
N ILE A 20 15.61 -0.91 9.79
CA ILE A 20 16.31 0.30 10.24
C ILE A 20 15.32 1.28 10.90
N TYR A 21 14.17 1.51 10.28
CA TYR A 21 13.15 2.41 10.81
C TYR A 21 12.59 1.93 12.17
N LYS A 22 12.40 0.62 12.34
CA LYS A 22 11.90 -0.01 13.57
C LYS A 22 12.81 0.25 14.78
N GLU A 23 14.11 0.41 14.55
CA GLU A 23 15.10 0.75 15.58
C GLU A 23 15.41 2.26 15.66
N SER A 24 14.77 3.08 14.82
CA SER A 24 15.03 4.52 14.81
C SER A 24 14.60 5.22 16.10
N HIS A 25 15.39 6.21 16.54
CA HIS A 25 15.07 7.02 17.71
C HIS A 25 13.69 7.69 17.63
N ALA A 26 13.29 8.11 16.42
CA ALA A 26 11.99 8.72 16.19
C ALA A 26 10.84 7.73 16.46
N ARG A 27 10.95 6.49 15.95
CA ARG A 27 9.94 5.44 16.20
C ARG A 27 9.93 5.01 17.66
N LEU A 28 11.09 4.80 18.28
CA LEU A 28 11.18 4.46 19.70
C LEU A 28 10.53 5.51 20.60
N LYS A 29 10.74 6.80 20.32
CA LYS A 29 10.08 7.90 21.04
C LYS A 29 8.55 7.84 20.91
N ASN A 30 8.04 7.58 19.71
CA ASN A 30 6.60 7.49 19.45
C ASN A 30 5.98 6.23 20.09
N LEU A 31 6.72 5.12 20.11
CA LEU A 31 6.33 3.87 20.76
C LEU A 31 6.24 4.03 22.29
N ASN A 32 7.20 4.71 22.92
CA ASN A 32 7.13 4.99 24.37
C ASN A 32 5.86 5.78 24.72
N LYS A 33 5.53 6.80 23.93
CA LYS A 33 4.28 7.55 24.10
C LYS A 33 3.03 6.70 23.90
N ARG A 34 3.05 5.74 22.97
CA ARG A 34 1.97 4.77 22.81
C ARG A 34 1.82 3.91 24.07
N ASN A 35 2.92 3.40 24.62
CA ASN A 35 2.91 2.58 25.82
C ASN A 35 2.32 3.33 27.03
N GLU A 36 2.63 4.62 27.19
CA GLU A 36 2.00 5.49 28.20
C GLU A 36 0.47 5.61 28.01
N LEU A 37 0.00 5.72 26.76
CA LEU A 37 -1.43 5.79 26.43
C LEU A 37 -2.17 4.47 26.69
N VAL A 38 -1.50 3.33 26.45
CA VAL A 38 -2.04 2.00 26.78
C VAL A 38 -2.10 1.80 28.29
N GLN A 39 -1.02 2.13 29.01
CA GLN A 39 -0.97 2.03 30.48
C GLN A 39 -1.99 2.92 31.18
N SER A 40 -2.28 4.10 30.63
CA SER A 40 -3.31 5.00 31.15
C SER A 40 -4.75 4.61 30.76
N GLY A 41 -4.92 3.55 29.95
CA GLY A 41 -6.24 3.06 29.52
C GLY A 41 -6.92 3.93 28.45
N VAL A 42 -6.21 4.91 27.86
CA VAL A 42 -6.75 5.75 26.78
C VAL A 42 -6.88 4.96 25.48
N ILE A 43 -5.91 4.09 25.21
CA ILE A 43 -5.94 3.14 24.08
C ILE A 43 -6.17 1.73 24.65
N LEU A 44 -7.15 1.03 24.09
CA LEU A 44 -7.55 -0.30 24.55
C LEU A 44 -6.84 -1.45 23.80
N ASP A 45 -6.28 -1.17 22.62
CA ASP A 45 -5.59 -2.18 21.81
C ASP A 45 -4.10 -2.25 22.17
N ALA A 46 -3.59 -3.47 22.33
CA ALA A 46 -2.18 -3.74 22.61
C ALA A 46 -1.36 -4.03 21.33
N ILE A 47 -1.84 -3.57 20.17
CA ILE A 47 -1.17 -3.83 18.90
C ILE A 47 0.10 -2.96 18.82
N ASP A 48 1.23 -3.59 18.50
CA ASP A 48 2.49 -2.91 18.19
C ASP A 48 2.48 -2.48 16.71
N TYR A 49 2.03 -1.26 16.46
CA TYR A 49 2.07 -0.69 15.13
C TYR A 49 3.49 -0.27 14.77
N LEU A 50 3.98 -0.71 13.61
CA LEU A 50 5.28 -0.29 13.08
C LEU A 50 5.34 1.25 12.92
N PHE A 51 4.31 1.83 12.29
CA PHE A 51 4.22 3.26 12.03
C PHE A 51 3.30 3.96 13.05
N THR A 52 3.90 4.64 14.01
CA THR A 52 3.19 5.47 14.98
C THR A 52 3.52 6.95 14.77
N SER A 53 2.50 7.79 14.90
CA SER A 53 2.67 9.25 14.87
C SER A 53 3.34 9.75 16.15
N ASN A 54 3.76 11.02 16.17
CA ASN A 54 4.25 11.69 17.37
C ASN A 54 3.21 11.81 18.51
N LYS A 55 1.96 11.38 18.26
CA LYS A 55 0.90 11.28 19.26
C LYS A 55 0.83 9.89 19.90
N GLY A 56 1.61 8.90 19.46
CA GLY A 56 1.54 7.52 19.94
C GLY A 56 0.40 6.70 19.32
N THR A 57 -0.37 7.30 18.40
CA THR A 57 -1.44 6.63 17.66
C THR A 57 -0.98 6.25 16.25
N PRO A 58 -1.53 5.19 15.64
CA PRO A 58 -1.29 4.88 14.23
C PRO A 58 -1.71 6.05 13.34
N TYR A 59 -1.08 6.15 12.16
CA TYR A 59 -1.45 7.17 11.18
C TYR A 59 -2.87 6.91 10.65
N SER A 60 -3.65 7.99 10.53
CA SER A 60 -4.91 7.94 9.80
C SER A 60 -4.65 7.96 8.29
N VAL A 61 -5.59 7.43 7.50
CA VAL A 61 -5.54 7.48 6.02
C VAL A 61 -5.36 8.93 5.54
N ASN A 62 -6.14 9.88 6.09
CA ASN A 62 -6.06 11.29 5.74
C ASN A 62 -4.67 11.90 5.99
N THR A 63 -3.96 11.43 7.03
CA THR A 63 -2.60 11.88 7.32
C THR A 63 -1.63 11.41 6.22
N LEU A 64 -1.72 10.14 5.81
CA LEU A 64 -0.91 9.61 4.71
C LEU A 64 -1.21 10.32 3.38
N GLU A 65 -2.49 10.60 3.09
CA GLU A 65 -2.89 11.39 1.92
C GLU A 65 -2.29 12.80 1.95
N THR A 66 -2.25 13.43 3.13
CA THR A 66 -1.63 14.75 3.30
C THR A 66 -0.13 14.71 3.05
N HIS A 67 0.58 13.71 3.62
CA HIS A 67 2.00 13.50 3.35
C HIS A 67 2.27 13.31 1.86
N PHE A 68 1.48 12.47 1.20
CA PHE A 68 1.59 12.23 -0.24
C PHE A 68 1.29 13.48 -1.06
N SER A 69 0.30 14.27 -0.67
CA SER A 69 0.00 15.54 -1.34
C SER A 69 1.13 16.55 -1.21
N ASN A 70 1.85 16.56 -0.09
CA ASN A 70 3.02 17.44 0.10
C ASN A 70 4.21 16.95 -0.75
N LEU A 71 4.46 15.64 -0.77
CA LEU A 71 5.45 15.04 -1.66
C LEU A 71 5.15 15.37 -3.14
N ARG A 72 3.89 15.25 -3.56
CA ARG A 72 3.46 15.65 -4.91
C ARG A 72 3.80 17.10 -5.23
N LYS A 73 3.60 18.02 -4.29
CA LYS A 73 3.94 19.44 -4.52
C LYS A 73 5.43 19.60 -4.78
N GLN A 74 6.28 18.93 -4.00
CA GLN A 74 7.73 18.95 -4.18
C GLN A 74 8.15 18.36 -5.53
N ILE A 75 7.56 17.23 -5.94
CA ILE A 75 7.84 16.64 -7.26
C ILE A 75 7.45 17.60 -8.38
N ARG A 76 6.31 18.30 -8.23
CA ARG A 76 5.82 19.25 -9.23
C ARG A 76 6.65 20.52 -9.37
N GLU A 77 7.54 20.81 -8.41
CA GLU A 77 8.54 21.87 -8.56
C GLU A 77 9.59 21.49 -9.63
N VAL A 78 9.82 20.20 -9.86
CA VAL A 78 10.74 19.66 -10.87
C VAL A 78 9.99 19.27 -12.15
N ASP A 79 8.85 18.58 -12.01
CA ASP A 79 8.00 18.15 -13.13
C ASP A 79 6.54 18.52 -12.89
N SER A 80 6.13 19.65 -13.45
CA SER A 80 4.78 20.21 -13.28
C SER A 80 3.65 19.27 -13.76
N SER A 81 3.95 18.31 -14.64
CA SER A 81 3.00 17.36 -15.21
C SER A 81 2.67 16.20 -14.26
N TRP A 82 3.44 16.02 -13.17
CA TRP A 82 3.25 14.92 -12.24
C TRP A 82 1.97 15.10 -11.40
N TYR A 83 0.91 14.32 -11.70
CA TYR A 83 -0.42 14.49 -11.10
C TYR A 83 -0.90 13.30 -10.24
N TYR A 84 -0.06 12.29 -10.03
CA TYR A 84 -0.45 11.05 -9.39
C TYR A 84 -0.90 11.22 -7.93
N ARG A 85 -1.81 10.35 -7.49
CA ARG A 85 -2.38 10.24 -6.14
C ARG A 85 -1.96 8.92 -5.49
N ILE A 86 -2.14 8.82 -4.17
CA ILE A 86 -1.77 7.63 -3.42
C ILE A 86 -2.48 6.35 -3.92
N HIS A 87 -3.74 6.46 -4.35
CA HIS A 87 -4.49 5.34 -4.94
C HIS A 87 -3.98 4.92 -6.32
N ASP A 88 -3.28 5.80 -7.02
CA ASP A 88 -2.71 5.49 -8.32
C ASP A 88 -1.51 4.53 -8.14
N LEU A 89 -0.77 4.62 -7.02
CA LEU A 89 0.28 3.64 -6.68
C LEU A 89 -0.25 2.21 -6.61
N ARG A 90 -1.39 2.02 -5.92
CA ARG A 90 -2.04 0.71 -5.81
C ARG A 90 -2.53 0.20 -7.16
N SER A 91 -2.98 1.10 -8.02
CA SER A 91 -3.45 0.76 -9.36
C SER A 91 -2.28 0.37 -10.27
N THR A 92 -1.19 1.15 -10.24
CA THR A 92 0.07 0.84 -10.93
C THR A 92 0.63 -0.52 -10.51
N PHE A 93 0.64 -0.81 -9.20
CA PHE A 93 1.06 -2.12 -8.69
C PHE A 93 0.22 -3.25 -9.29
N ALA A 94 -1.10 -3.13 -9.26
CA ALA A 94 -2.01 -4.15 -9.78
C ALA A 94 -1.81 -4.40 -11.28
N THR A 95 -1.76 -3.33 -12.08
CA THR A 95 -1.58 -3.43 -13.54
C THR A 95 -0.21 -3.95 -13.92
N HIS A 96 0.84 -3.54 -13.20
CA HIS A 96 2.20 -4.04 -13.44
C HIS A 96 2.32 -5.53 -13.08
N TRP A 97 1.74 -5.94 -11.94
CA TRP A 97 1.71 -7.36 -11.55
C TRP A 97 0.98 -8.21 -12.60
N LEU A 98 -0.21 -7.78 -13.05
CA LEU A 98 -0.96 -8.47 -14.10
C LEU A 98 -0.15 -8.63 -15.39
N TRP A 99 0.46 -7.54 -15.87
CA TRP A 99 1.29 -7.55 -17.05
C TRP A 99 2.45 -8.54 -16.91
N LYS A 100 3.18 -8.48 -15.79
CA LYS A 100 4.33 -9.34 -15.53
C LYS A 100 3.91 -10.82 -15.52
N GLU A 101 2.92 -11.18 -14.71
CA GLU A 101 2.49 -12.58 -14.57
C GLU A 101 1.86 -13.13 -15.85
N SER A 102 1.11 -12.31 -16.59
CA SER A 102 0.56 -12.71 -17.89
C SER A 102 1.68 -13.03 -18.88
N LYS A 103 2.74 -12.22 -18.93
CA LYS A 103 3.89 -12.45 -19.82
C LYS A 103 4.76 -13.63 -19.38
N GLU A 104 4.98 -13.81 -18.08
CA GLU A 104 5.81 -14.89 -17.55
C GLU A 104 5.13 -16.26 -17.67
N ARG A 105 3.81 -16.32 -17.51
CA ARG A 105 3.03 -17.57 -17.53
C ARG A 105 2.33 -17.83 -18.86
N ASP A 106 2.37 -16.88 -19.80
CA ASP A 106 1.67 -16.91 -21.09
C ASP A 106 0.16 -17.18 -20.95
N VAL A 107 -0.50 -16.41 -20.08
CA VAL A 107 -1.94 -16.52 -19.81
C VAL A 107 -2.64 -15.17 -19.90
N GLY A 108 -3.93 -15.18 -20.25
CA GLY A 108 -4.76 -13.96 -20.24
C GLY A 108 -5.02 -13.45 -18.82
N TYR A 109 -5.27 -12.14 -18.68
CA TYR A 109 -5.45 -11.51 -17.37
C TYR A 109 -6.63 -12.06 -16.57
N ASP A 110 -7.70 -12.52 -17.23
CA ASP A 110 -8.87 -13.12 -16.58
C ASP A 110 -8.51 -14.34 -15.71
N TYR A 111 -7.47 -15.11 -16.09
CA TYR A 111 -6.98 -16.25 -15.30
C TYR A 111 -6.24 -15.84 -14.02
N LEU A 112 -5.82 -14.57 -13.92
CA LEU A 112 -5.05 -14.04 -12.79
C LEU A 112 -5.93 -13.29 -11.77
N MET A 113 -7.25 -13.20 -12.02
CA MET A 113 -8.15 -12.36 -11.24
C MET A 113 -8.23 -12.74 -9.76
N ASP A 114 -8.32 -14.03 -9.45
CA ASP A 114 -8.43 -14.51 -8.07
C ASP A 114 -7.12 -14.33 -7.30
N GLU A 115 -5.98 -14.60 -7.94
CA GLU A 115 -4.65 -14.36 -7.37
C GLU A 115 -4.43 -12.87 -7.09
N LEU A 116 -4.79 -11.99 -8.03
CA LEU A 116 -4.71 -10.55 -7.81
C LEU A 116 -5.65 -10.10 -6.69
N ALA A 117 -6.87 -10.63 -6.63
CA ALA A 117 -7.81 -10.29 -5.57
C ALA A 117 -7.27 -10.67 -4.19
N LEU A 118 -6.64 -11.85 -4.08
CA LEU A 118 -5.98 -12.29 -2.85
C LEU A 118 -4.79 -11.39 -2.50
N LEU A 119 -3.89 -11.13 -3.46
CA LEU A 119 -2.71 -10.27 -3.28
C LEU A 119 -3.10 -8.85 -2.85
N MET A 120 -4.19 -8.32 -3.38
CA MET A 120 -4.69 -7.00 -3.05
C MET A 120 -5.56 -7.01 -1.77
N GLY A 121 -5.99 -8.16 -1.26
CA GLY A 121 -6.91 -8.21 -0.12
C GLY A 121 -8.30 -7.68 -0.46
N HIS A 122 -8.74 -7.86 -1.70
CA HIS A 122 -10.10 -7.50 -2.10
C HIS A 122 -11.08 -8.61 -1.72
N ALA A 123 -12.02 -8.29 -0.84
CA ALA A 123 -13.14 -9.19 -0.53
C ALA A 123 -14.20 -9.23 -1.65
N CYS A 124 -14.24 -8.22 -2.52
CA CYS A 124 -15.21 -8.10 -3.60
C CYS A 124 -14.51 -8.12 -4.96
N THR A 125 -14.86 -9.12 -5.77
CA THR A 125 -14.30 -9.38 -7.10
C THR A 125 -14.43 -8.19 -8.05
N SER A 126 -15.48 -7.38 -7.96
CA SER A 126 -15.66 -6.17 -8.79
C SER A 126 -14.57 -5.12 -8.58
N THR A 127 -13.90 -5.13 -7.42
CA THR A 127 -12.79 -4.20 -7.11
C THR A 127 -11.53 -4.57 -7.89
N THR A 128 -11.34 -5.87 -8.15
CA THR A 128 -10.23 -6.42 -8.92
C THR A 128 -10.54 -6.37 -10.42
N GLU A 129 -11.78 -6.68 -10.80
CA GLU A 129 -12.25 -6.76 -12.20
C GLU A 129 -11.94 -5.49 -13.02
N LYS A 130 -11.98 -4.31 -12.39
CA LYS A 130 -11.65 -3.05 -13.06
C LYS A 130 -10.22 -3.03 -13.64
N TYR A 131 -9.26 -3.71 -12.99
CA TYR A 131 -7.89 -3.80 -13.46
C TYR A 131 -7.79 -4.73 -14.67
N ILE A 132 -8.50 -5.87 -14.64
CA ILE A 132 -8.57 -6.83 -15.75
C ILE A 132 -9.14 -6.14 -17.00
N LYS A 133 -10.29 -5.46 -16.86
CA LYS A 133 -10.93 -4.70 -17.94
C LYS A 133 -10.01 -3.63 -18.53
N TYR A 134 -9.28 -2.93 -17.68
CA TYR A 134 -8.33 -1.91 -18.12
C TYR A 134 -7.18 -2.53 -18.94
N MET A 135 -6.59 -3.62 -18.47
CA MET A 135 -5.46 -4.29 -19.14
C MET A 135 -5.87 -4.89 -20.49
N ASN A 136 -7.00 -5.61 -20.56
CA ASN A 136 -7.53 -6.13 -21.82
C ASN A 136 -7.77 -5.00 -22.84
N LYS A 137 -8.41 -3.90 -22.40
CA LYS A 137 -8.65 -2.73 -23.25
C LYS A 137 -7.36 -2.05 -23.72
N LEU A 138 -6.28 -2.10 -22.93
CA LEU A 138 -4.98 -1.53 -23.29
C LEU A 138 -4.31 -2.38 -24.37
N ASP A 139 -4.30 -3.70 -24.21
CA ASP A 139 -3.72 -4.62 -25.19
C ASP A 139 -4.47 -4.61 -26.53
N ASP A 140 -5.81 -4.48 -26.50
CA ASP A 140 -6.64 -4.31 -27.71
C ASP A 140 -6.30 -3.04 -28.52
N GLN A 141 -5.76 -2.00 -27.88
CA GLN A 141 -5.38 -0.75 -28.55
C GLN A 141 -3.94 -0.77 -29.09
N ILE A 142 -3.11 -1.69 -28.61
CA ILE A 142 -1.70 -1.82 -28.98
C ILE A 142 -1.50 -2.93 -30.03
N SER A 143 -2.48 -3.84 -30.17
CA SER A 143 -2.53 -4.90 -31.17
C SER A 143 -2.98 -4.40 -32.55
#